data_AF-A0A6A0B5U0-F1
#
_entry.id   AF-A0A6A0B5U0-F1
#
_cell.length_a   1.000
_cell.length_b   1.000
_cell.length_c   1.000
_cell.angle_alpha   90.00
_cell.angle_beta   90.00
_cell.angle_gamma   90.00
#
_symmetry.space_group_name_H-M   'P 1'
#
loop_
_entity.id
_entity.type
_entity.pdbx_description
1 polymer ?
#
loop_
_entity_poly.entity_id
_entity_poly.type
_entity_poly.pdbx_seq_one_letter_code
_entity_poly.pdbx_strand_id
1 'polypeptide(L)'
;MATFLTATVLYWSTAVDLLVILMMLFSTVRRDKWRQIYLGQFLGSIGLIVIALFLAYVLHFVPEPWLLSFLGLIPIYFGVKALFFDHDEDGKEDENSDSHEESEVEEARNLLIKHKDKPLTLTVALITFASCGADNIGLFTPYFITLTGSKLVMTLILFVIYIFLLIILGKWFAKLPPVARFMEKYAEKTVGIIYILIGIMVLVESGTISHFIG
;
A
#
# COMPACT_ATOMS: atom_id res chain seq x y z
N MET A 1 21.37 7.80 5.04
CA MET A 1 20.16 8.47 5.61
C MET A 1 19.01 8.53 4.61
N ALA A 2 19.24 8.94 3.35
CA ALA A 2 18.18 9.02 2.34
C ALA A 2 17.32 7.73 2.22
N THR A 3 17.94 6.55 2.10
CA THR A 3 17.21 5.27 1.97
C THR A 3 16.31 4.93 3.16
N PHE A 4 16.72 5.27 4.40
CA PHE A 4 15.87 5.03 5.57
C PHE A 4 14.62 5.89 5.51
N LEU A 5 14.78 7.19 5.22
CA LEU A 5 13.67 8.13 5.10
C LEU A 5 12.73 7.73 3.95
N THR A 6 13.29 7.45 2.77
CA THR A 6 12.49 7.02 1.61
C THR A 6 11.74 5.73 1.89
N ALA A 7 12.38 4.71 2.48
CA ALA A 7 11.71 3.47 2.87
C ALA A 7 10.60 3.69 3.90
N THR A 8 10.82 4.60 4.87
CA THR A 8 9.83 4.97 5.88
C THR A 8 8.62 5.61 5.22
N VAL A 9 8.86 6.65 4.43
CA VAL A 9 7.82 7.41 3.74
C VAL A 9 7.04 6.49 2.81
N LEU A 10 7.74 5.72 1.96
CA LEU A 10 7.15 4.74 1.05
C LEU A 10 6.22 3.76 1.77
N TYR A 11 6.72 3.08 2.81
CA TYR A 11 5.94 2.09 3.54
C TYR A 11 4.73 2.73 4.21
N TRP A 12 4.91 3.85 4.91
CA TRP A 12 3.80 4.46 5.63
C TRP A 12 2.76 5.07 4.69
N SER A 13 3.15 5.48 3.48
CA SER A 13 2.20 5.94 2.46
C SER A 13 1.31 4.81 1.95
N THR A 14 1.85 3.63 1.66
CA THR A 14 1.07 2.46 1.23
C THR A 14 0.41 1.70 2.39
N ALA A 15 0.73 2.07 3.63
CA ALA A 15 0.17 1.44 4.82
C ALA A 15 -1.00 2.23 5.41
N VAL A 16 -1.35 3.41 4.89
CA VAL A 16 -2.47 4.19 5.42
C VAL A 16 -3.79 3.44 5.24
N ASP A 17 -4.02 2.86 4.08
CA ASP A 17 -5.27 2.16 3.81
C ASP A 17 -5.37 0.85 4.63
N LEU A 18 -4.25 0.12 4.73
CA LEU A 18 -4.12 -1.02 5.64
C LEU A 18 -4.39 -0.63 7.10
N LEU A 19 -3.97 0.56 7.54
CA LEU A 19 -4.25 1.03 8.90
C LEU A 19 -5.76 1.22 9.11
N VAL A 20 -6.47 1.79 8.13
CA VAL A 20 -7.93 1.98 8.19
C VAL A 20 -8.67 0.64 8.19
N ILE A 21 -8.31 -0.27 7.27
CA ILE A 21 -8.86 -1.63 7.23
C ILE A 21 -8.63 -2.35 8.56
N LEU A 22 -7.43 -2.22 9.13
CA LEU A 22 -7.08 -2.88 10.37
C LEU A 22 -7.83 -2.28 11.58
N MET A 23 -8.08 -0.97 11.59
CA MET A 23 -8.95 -0.33 12.57
C MET A 23 -10.36 -0.92 12.50
N MET A 24 -10.91 -1.07 11.29
CA MET A 24 -12.20 -1.72 11.06
C MET A 24 -12.20 -3.16 11.58
N LEU A 25 -11.20 -3.98 11.21
CA LEU A 25 -11.08 -5.37 11.65
C LEU A 25 -11.03 -5.50 13.18
N PHE A 26 -10.23 -4.68 13.87
CA PHE A 26 -10.15 -4.73 15.33
C PHE A 26 -11.39 -4.21 16.05
N SER A 27 -12.18 -3.35 15.39
CA SER A 27 -13.47 -2.85 15.90
C SER A 27 -14.59 -3.88 15.73
N THR A 28 -14.63 -4.56 14.58
CA THR A 28 -15.70 -5.50 14.23
C THR A 28 -15.48 -6.91 14.78
N VAL A 29 -14.24 -7.38 14.86
CA VAL A 29 -13.92 -8.76 15.28
C VAL A 29 -13.75 -8.85 16.80
N ARG A 30 -14.33 -9.91 17.37
CA ARG A 30 -14.19 -10.22 18.80
C ARG A 30 -12.73 -10.32 19.26
N ARG A 31 -12.47 -9.85 20.49
CA ARG A 31 -11.14 -9.78 21.12
C ARG A 31 -10.40 -11.12 21.17
N ASP A 32 -11.11 -12.24 21.33
CA ASP A 32 -10.51 -13.58 21.40
C ASP A 32 -9.82 -13.99 20.08
N LYS A 33 -10.27 -13.44 18.95
CA LYS A 33 -9.71 -13.74 17.62
C LYS A 33 -8.64 -12.76 17.16
N TRP A 34 -8.25 -11.80 17.98
CA TRP A 34 -7.27 -10.78 17.58
C TRP A 34 -5.96 -11.37 17.11
N ARG A 35 -5.47 -12.46 17.73
CA ARG A 35 -4.25 -13.17 17.29
C ARG A 35 -4.34 -13.62 15.82
N GLN A 36 -5.52 -13.95 15.33
CA GLN A 36 -5.74 -14.36 13.94
C GLN A 36 -5.61 -13.17 12.99
N ILE A 37 -6.03 -11.97 13.40
CA ILE A 37 -5.81 -10.71 12.66
C ILE A 37 -4.31 -10.40 12.58
N TYR A 38 -3.59 -10.49 13.72
CA TYR A 38 -2.14 -10.31 13.74
C TYR A 38 -1.42 -11.22 12.73
N LEU A 39 -1.73 -12.52 12.76
CA LEU A 39 -1.13 -13.50 11.87
C LEU A 39 -1.52 -13.26 10.40
N GLY A 40 -2.77 -12.89 10.14
CA GLY A 40 -3.27 -12.66 8.79
C GLY A 40 -2.62 -11.44 8.16
N GLN A 41 -2.59 -10.31 8.89
CA GLN A 41 -1.94 -9.09 8.42
C GLN A 41 -0.44 -9.31 8.19
N PHE A 42 0.23 -10.00 9.12
CA PHE A 42 1.65 -10.30 8.95
C PHE A 42 1.90 -11.18 7.72
N LEU A 43 1.10 -12.22 7.53
CA LEU A 43 1.21 -13.12 6.37
C LEU A 43 0.92 -12.39 5.05
N GLY A 44 -0.13 -11.57 5.02
CA GLY A 44 -0.51 -10.76 3.86
C GLY A 44 0.59 -9.77 3.49
N SER A 45 1.06 -8.95 4.43
CA SER A 45 2.11 -7.96 4.17
C SER A 45 3.44 -8.60 3.76
N ILE A 46 3.86 -9.70 4.41
CA ILE A 46 5.05 -10.43 3.97
C ILE A 46 4.87 -10.99 2.56
N GLY A 47 3.69 -11.51 2.25
CA GLY A 47 3.38 -12.01 0.92
C GLY A 47 3.46 -10.91 -0.15
N LEU A 48 2.92 -9.72 0.12
CA LEU A 48 3.05 -8.56 -0.78
C LEU A 48 4.51 -8.17 -1.03
N ILE A 49 5.32 -8.12 0.04
CA ILE A 49 6.75 -7.82 -0.06
C ILE A 49 7.47 -8.89 -0.89
N VAL A 50 7.16 -10.17 -0.69
CA VAL A 50 7.75 -11.27 -1.46
C VAL A 50 7.37 -11.19 -2.93
N ILE A 51 6.12 -10.87 -3.26
CA ILE A 51 5.69 -10.68 -4.65
C ILE A 51 6.41 -9.49 -5.28
N ALA A 52 6.50 -8.35 -4.59
CA ALA A 52 7.21 -7.18 -5.09
C ALA A 52 8.72 -7.45 -5.29
N LEU A 53 9.34 -8.17 -4.36
CA LEU A 53 10.73 -8.64 -4.50
C LEU A 53 10.91 -9.59 -5.68
N PHE A 54 9.98 -10.52 -5.88
CA PHE A 54 10.02 -11.45 -6.99
C PHE A 54 9.90 -10.71 -8.33
N LEU A 55 8.96 -9.76 -8.44
CA LEU A 55 8.82 -8.93 -9.64
C LEU A 55 10.06 -8.08 -9.89
N ALA A 56 10.63 -7.46 -8.84
CA ALA A 56 11.87 -6.69 -8.94
C ALA A 56 13.04 -7.56 -9.44
N TYR A 57 13.15 -8.79 -8.92
CA TYR A 57 14.17 -9.74 -9.33
C TYR A 57 13.99 -10.19 -10.79
N VAL A 58 12.76 -10.52 -11.21
CA VAL A 58 12.45 -10.89 -12.60
C VAL A 58 12.76 -9.74 -13.56
N LEU A 59 12.39 -8.51 -13.19
CA LEU A 59 12.64 -7.32 -14.00
C LEU A 59 14.12 -6.99 -14.13
N HIS A 60 14.96 -7.36 -13.16
CA HIS A 60 16.41 -7.17 -13.25
C HIS A 60 17.07 -7.99 -14.38
N PHE A 61 16.40 -9.02 -14.92
CA PHE A 61 16.86 -9.74 -16.11
C PHE A 61 16.55 -9.04 -17.43
N VAL A 62 15.78 -7.94 -17.41
CA VAL A 62 15.51 -7.14 -18.61
C VAL A 62 16.82 -6.42 -19.00
N PRO A 63 17.39 -6.69 -20.18
CA PRO A 63 18.74 -6.21 -20.56
C PRO A 63 18.87 -4.69 -20.71
N GLU A 64 17.74 -3.99 -20.69
CA GLU A 64 17.58 -2.61 -21.15
C GLU A 64 17.23 -1.70 -19.96
N PRO A 65 18.20 -1.00 -19.35
CA PRO A 65 17.99 -0.20 -18.14
C PRO A 65 16.94 0.91 -18.30
N TRP A 66 16.72 1.40 -19.52
CA TRP A 66 15.73 2.42 -19.82
C TRP A 66 14.28 1.93 -19.63
N LEU A 67 14.02 0.62 -19.76
CA LEU A 67 12.70 0.03 -19.49
C LEU A 67 12.37 0.02 -18.00
N LEU A 68 13.37 -0.09 -17.13
CA LEU A 68 13.20 -0.07 -15.67
C LEU A 68 12.80 1.31 -15.17
N SER A 69 13.17 2.37 -15.89
CA SER A 69 12.75 3.72 -15.57
C SER A 69 11.25 3.94 -15.70
N PHE A 70 10.59 3.32 -16.67
CA PHE A 70 9.13 3.44 -16.83
C PHE A 70 8.35 2.88 -15.65
N LEU A 71 8.99 2.09 -14.80
CA LEU A 71 8.38 1.61 -13.57
C LEU A 71 8.08 2.75 -12.58
N GLY A 72 8.76 3.90 -12.69
CA GLY A 72 8.41 5.13 -11.98
C GLY A 72 7.10 5.78 -12.45
N LEU A 73 6.59 5.43 -13.64
CA LEU A 73 5.25 5.84 -14.07
C LEU A 73 4.13 5.17 -13.26
N ILE A 74 4.39 3.98 -12.70
CA ILE A 74 3.38 3.25 -11.90
C ILE A 74 3.02 4.04 -10.63
N PRO A 75 3.98 4.46 -9.77
CA PRO A 75 3.69 5.35 -8.66
C PRO A 75 3.08 6.69 -9.08
N ILE A 76 3.50 7.27 -10.22
CA ILE A 76 2.90 8.53 -10.72
C ILE A 76 1.43 8.33 -11.07
N TYR A 77 1.10 7.22 -11.75
CA TYR A 77 -0.28 6.88 -12.10
C TYR A 77 -1.15 6.76 -10.84
N PHE A 78 -0.70 5.99 -9.84
CA PHE A 78 -1.43 5.87 -8.57
C PHE A 78 -1.56 7.23 -7.85
N GLY A 79 -0.51 8.05 -7.87
CA GLY A 79 -0.54 9.35 -7.24
C GLY A 79 -1.50 10.34 -7.91
N VAL A 80 -1.53 10.38 -9.24
CA VAL A 80 -2.49 11.17 -10.02
C VAL A 80 -3.91 10.65 -9.81
N LYS A 81 -4.10 9.32 -9.77
CA LYS A 81 -5.40 8.71 -9.47
C LYS A 81 -5.96 9.24 -8.13
N ALA A 82 -5.17 9.11 -7.06
CA ALA A 82 -5.57 9.55 -5.73
C ALA A 82 -5.82 11.08 -5.60
N LEU A 83 -5.17 11.90 -6.43
CA LEU A 83 -5.31 13.35 -6.38
C LEU A 83 -6.52 13.90 -7.15
N PHE A 84 -6.89 13.24 -8.25
CA PHE A 84 -7.84 13.80 -9.21
C PHE A 84 -9.08 12.94 -9.44
N PHE A 85 -9.02 11.63 -9.19
CA PHE A 85 -10.14 10.74 -9.50
C PHE A 85 -11.01 10.42 -8.28
N ASP A 86 -10.47 10.48 -7.05
CA ASP A 86 -11.26 10.29 -5.82
C ASP A 86 -12.06 11.54 -5.40
N HIS A 87 -11.88 12.69 -6.08
CA HIS A 87 -12.38 14.00 -5.62
C HIS A 87 -13.63 14.52 -6.32
N ASP A 88 -14.15 13.82 -7.33
CA ASP A 88 -15.26 14.33 -8.16
C ASP A 88 -16.67 13.99 -7.62
N GLU A 89 -16.80 13.30 -6.48
CA GLU A 89 -18.12 12.89 -5.94
C GLU A 89 -18.69 13.77 -4.80
N ASP A 90 -18.06 14.90 -4.43
CA ASP A 90 -18.59 15.81 -3.40
C ASP A 90 -19.78 16.69 -3.89
N GLY A 91 -20.42 16.32 -5.00
CA GLY A 91 -21.55 17.09 -5.51
C GLY A 91 -22.35 16.42 -6.62
N LYS A 92 -23.11 15.37 -6.29
CA LYS A 92 -24.50 15.16 -6.77
C LYS A 92 -25.13 13.93 -6.10
N GLU A 93 -26.17 14.20 -5.32
CA GLU A 93 -27.23 13.23 -5.03
C GLU A 93 -27.88 12.83 -6.37
N ASP A 94 -27.49 11.71 -6.97
CA ASP A 94 -28.25 11.06 -8.03
C ASP A 94 -28.39 9.57 -7.72
N GLU A 95 -29.60 9.19 -7.33
CA GLU A 95 -30.04 7.81 -7.20
C GLU A 95 -29.93 7.10 -8.57
N ASN A 96 -29.13 6.02 -8.64
CA ASN A 96 -28.93 5.09 -9.76
C ASN A 96 -27.70 5.31 -10.67
N SER A 97 -26.50 5.23 -10.11
CA SER A 97 -25.31 4.80 -10.87
C SER A 97 -24.52 3.74 -10.08
N ASP A 98 -24.68 2.47 -10.46
CA ASP A 98 -23.92 1.30 -9.96
C ASP A 98 -22.45 1.32 -10.45
N SER A 99 -21.73 2.39 -10.16
CA SER A 99 -20.27 2.44 -10.31
C SER A 99 -19.61 3.20 -9.17
N HIS A 100 -20.13 3.03 -7.95
CA HIS A 100 -19.42 3.46 -6.74
C HIS A 100 -18.09 2.71 -6.68
N GLU A 101 -16.97 3.42 -6.74
CA GLU A 101 -15.70 2.89 -6.25
C GLU A 101 -15.93 2.53 -4.78
N GLU A 102 -16.05 1.23 -4.48
CA GLU A 102 -16.15 0.75 -3.11
C GLU A 102 -14.91 1.22 -2.37
N SER A 103 -15.08 2.01 -1.30
CA SER A 103 -13.99 2.33 -0.36
C SER A 103 -13.30 1.02 0.04
N GLU A 104 -11.97 1.03 0.16
CA GLU A 104 -11.19 -0.15 0.54
C GLU A 104 -11.71 -0.82 1.83
N VAL A 105 -12.32 -0.03 2.72
CA VAL A 105 -12.96 -0.51 3.94
C VAL A 105 -14.22 -1.33 3.66
N GLU A 106 -15.06 -0.91 2.70
CA GLU A 106 -16.27 -1.64 2.34
C GLU A 106 -15.93 -2.94 1.58
N GLU A 107 -14.95 -2.91 0.68
CA GLU A 107 -14.45 -4.13 0.03
C GLU A 107 -13.90 -5.12 1.08
N ALA A 108 -13.06 -4.65 2.00
CA ALA A 108 -12.54 -5.46 3.10
C ALA A 108 -13.67 -6.04 3.97
N ARG A 109 -14.74 -5.26 4.21
CA ARG A 109 -15.92 -5.69 4.97
C ARG A 109 -16.69 -6.78 4.22
N ASN A 110 -16.90 -6.60 2.92
CA ASN A 110 -17.55 -7.54 2.03
C ASN A 110 -16.77 -8.87 1.99
N LEU A 111 -15.45 -8.83 1.85
CA LEU A 111 -14.58 -10.00 1.91
C LEU A 111 -14.64 -10.71 3.27
N LEU A 112 -14.68 -9.96 4.37
CA LEU A 112 -14.81 -10.51 5.71
C LEU A 112 -16.14 -11.27 5.90
N ILE A 113 -17.25 -10.71 5.39
CA ILE A 113 -18.59 -11.33 5.45
C ILE A 113 -18.64 -12.56 4.54
N LYS A 114 -18.17 -12.43 3.30
CA LYS A 114 -18.14 -13.50 2.29
C LYS A 114 -17.35 -14.73 2.73
N HIS A 115 -16.29 -14.52 3.51
CA HIS A 115 -15.41 -15.58 3.98
C HIS A 115 -15.52 -15.85 5.49
N LYS A 116 -16.71 -15.63 6.07
CA LYS A 116 -16.98 -15.88 7.50
C LYS A 116 -16.73 -17.32 7.95
N ASP A 117 -16.90 -18.30 7.05
CA ASP A 117 -16.68 -19.72 7.33
C ASP A 117 -15.23 -20.19 7.13
N LYS A 118 -14.34 -19.30 6.66
CA LYS A 118 -12.91 -19.57 6.47
C LYS A 118 -12.11 -19.15 7.70
N PRO A 119 -10.87 -19.67 7.89
CA PRO A 119 -10.02 -19.21 8.97
C PRO A 119 -9.74 -17.70 8.82
N LEU A 120 -10.03 -16.93 9.88
CA LEU A 120 -9.91 -15.48 9.85
C LEU A 120 -8.50 -15.02 9.46
N THR A 121 -7.46 -15.77 9.85
CA THR A 121 -6.08 -15.49 9.43
C THR A 121 -5.93 -15.45 7.91
N LEU A 122 -6.52 -16.41 7.20
CA LEU A 122 -6.49 -16.45 5.74
C LEU A 122 -7.34 -15.31 5.15
N THR A 123 -8.52 -15.06 5.72
CA THR A 123 -9.40 -13.98 5.28
C THR A 123 -8.74 -12.62 5.43
N VAL A 124 -8.06 -12.35 6.55
CA VAL A 124 -7.34 -11.10 6.78
C VAL A 124 -6.16 -10.98 5.81
N ALA A 125 -5.38 -12.05 5.60
CA ALA A 125 -4.32 -12.02 4.59
C ALA A 125 -4.86 -11.73 3.19
N LEU A 126 -6.00 -12.32 2.83
CA LEU A 126 -6.67 -12.07 1.55
C LEU A 126 -7.15 -10.62 1.44
N ILE A 127 -7.72 -10.05 2.50
CA ILE A 127 -8.12 -8.64 2.54
C ILE A 127 -6.89 -7.75 2.31
N THR A 128 -5.77 -8.01 2.99
CA THR A 128 -4.51 -7.29 2.77
C THR A 128 -4.06 -7.33 1.31
N PHE A 129 -4.23 -8.47 0.63
CA PHE A 129 -3.87 -8.62 -0.79
C PHE A 129 -4.85 -7.95 -1.74
N ALA A 130 -6.15 -8.10 -1.49
CA ALA A 130 -7.19 -7.61 -2.38
C ALA A 130 -7.25 -6.09 -2.39
N SER A 131 -7.27 -5.49 -1.20
CA SER A 131 -7.48 -4.06 -1.06
C SER A 131 -6.20 -3.25 -1.27
N CYS A 132 -5.06 -3.71 -0.74
CA CYS A 132 -3.81 -2.94 -0.80
C CYS A 132 -2.69 -3.67 -1.57
N GLY A 133 -3.05 -4.55 -2.50
CA GLY A 133 -2.06 -5.29 -3.27
C GLY A 133 -1.44 -4.44 -4.38
N ALA A 134 -2.28 -3.69 -5.07
CA ALA A 134 -1.90 -2.97 -6.28
C ALA A 134 -0.88 -1.85 -6.00
N ASP A 135 -1.13 -1.04 -4.98
CA ASP A 135 -0.28 0.07 -4.56
C ASP A 135 1.03 -0.44 -3.91
N ASN A 136 0.96 -1.38 -2.96
CA ASN A 136 2.15 -1.96 -2.32
C ASN A 136 3.08 -2.61 -3.36
N ILE A 137 2.56 -3.42 -4.27
CA ILE A 137 3.38 -4.03 -5.32
C ILE A 137 3.87 -2.96 -6.30
N GLY A 138 2.98 -2.07 -6.73
CA GLY A 138 3.26 -1.01 -7.71
C GLY A 138 4.30 0.02 -7.24
N LEU A 139 4.44 0.22 -5.94
CA LEU A 139 5.42 1.14 -5.35
C LEU A 139 6.67 0.44 -4.82
N PHE A 140 6.54 -0.76 -4.23
CA PHE A 140 7.71 -1.47 -3.71
C PHE A 140 8.58 -2.03 -4.83
N THR A 141 7.98 -2.54 -5.90
CA THR A 141 8.73 -3.11 -7.03
C THR A 141 9.70 -2.10 -7.66
N PRO A 142 9.27 -0.90 -8.12
CA PRO A 142 10.19 0.09 -8.67
C PRO A 142 11.22 0.56 -7.65
N TYR A 143 10.84 0.71 -6.38
CA TYR A 143 11.81 1.09 -5.36
C TYR A 143 12.87 0.01 -5.12
N PHE A 144 12.51 -1.26 -5.04
CA PHE A 144 13.47 -2.34 -4.80
C PHE A 144 14.50 -2.48 -5.92
N ILE A 145 14.14 -2.18 -7.16
CA ILE A 145 15.05 -2.20 -8.31
C ILE A 145 16.13 -1.11 -8.21
N THR A 146 15.83 0.05 -7.61
CA THR A 146 16.83 1.13 -7.46
C THR A 146 17.82 0.89 -6.32
N LEU A 147 17.58 -0.11 -5.47
CA LEU A 147 18.40 -0.37 -4.29
C LEU A 147 19.57 -1.32 -4.58
N THR A 148 20.72 -1.02 -4.01
CA THR A 148 21.81 -1.99 -3.87
C THR A 148 21.41 -3.11 -2.90
N GLY A 149 22.03 -4.29 -3.00
CA GLY A 149 21.69 -5.43 -2.12
C GLY A 149 21.74 -5.12 -0.62
N SER A 150 22.72 -4.32 -0.17
CA SER A 150 22.80 -3.89 1.24
C SER A 150 21.64 -2.97 1.66
N LYS A 151 21.26 -2.02 0.80
CA LYS A 151 20.13 -1.12 1.02
C LYS A 151 18.80 -1.89 0.98
N LEU A 152 18.67 -2.88 0.10
CA LEU A 152 17.50 -3.74 -0.01
C LEU A 152 17.28 -4.52 1.28
N VAL A 153 18.31 -5.21 1.80
CA VAL A 153 18.22 -5.96 3.07
C VAL A 153 17.81 -5.03 4.23
N MET A 154 18.40 -3.84 4.31
CA MET A 154 18.03 -2.84 5.30
C MET A 154 16.55 -2.45 5.19
N THR A 155 16.07 -2.15 3.97
CA THR A 155 14.66 -1.83 3.71
C THR A 155 13.72 -2.95 4.13
N LEU A 156 14.06 -4.21 3.83
CA LEU A 156 13.23 -5.36 4.20
C LEU A 156 13.12 -5.53 5.72
N ILE A 157 14.22 -5.34 6.45
CA ILE A 157 14.21 -5.35 7.91
C ILE A 157 13.29 -4.24 8.44
N LEU A 158 13.36 -3.03 7.87
CA LEU A 158 12.47 -1.94 8.25
C LEU A 158 11.00 -2.26 7.98
N PHE A 159 10.68 -2.83 6.82
CA PHE A 159 9.31 -3.19 6.49
C PHE A 159 8.75 -4.22 7.47
N VAL A 160 9.53 -5.24 7.83
CA VAL A 160 9.13 -6.21 8.87
C VAL A 160 8.84 -5.51 10.20
N ILE A 161 9.68 -4.56 10.62
CA ILE A 161 9.44 -3.76 11.83
C ILE A 161 8.16 -2.92 11.69
N TYR A 162 7.94 -2.28 10.54
CA TYR A 162 6.75 -1.47 10.30
C TYR A 162 5.48 -2.29 10.23
N ILE A 163 5.51 -3.55 9.78
CA ILE A 163 4.33 -4.44 9.87
C ILE A 163 3.93 -4.60 11.34
N PHE A 164 4.87 -4.86 12.24
CA PHE A 164 4.55 -4.95 13.67
C PHE A 164 3.99 -3.64 14.23
N LEU A 165 4.59 -2.50 13.87
CA LEU A 165 4.13 -1.18 14.29
C LEU A 165 2.73 -0.86 13.76
N LEU A 166 2.46 -1.18 12.49
CA LEU A 166 1.16 -1.02 11.85
C LEU A 166 0.09 -1.80 12.61
N ILE A 167 0.36 -3.04 12.99
CA ILE A 167 -0.62 -3.84 13.73
C ILE A 167 -0.91 -3.27 15.12
N ILE A 168 0.12 -2.73 15.78
CA ILE A 168 -0.03 -2.05 17.08
C ILE A 168 -0.87 -0.78 16.93
N LEU A 169 -0.58 0.05 15.92
CA LEU A 169 -1.31 1.29 15.66
C LEU A 169 -2.76 1.01 15.30
N GLY A 170 -3.05 0.07 14.40
CA GLY A 170 -4.42 -0.26 14.03
C GLY A 170 -5.25 -0.71 15.22
N LYS A 171 -4.68 -1.55 16.11
CA LYS A 171 -5.33 -1.92 17.38
C LYS A 171 -5.59 -0.71 18.28
N TRP A 172 -4.64 0.22 18.37
CA TRP A 172 -4.74 1.38 19.26
C TRP A 172 -5.77 2.38 18.74
N PHE A 173 -5.72 2.71 17.45
CA PHE A 173 -6.62 3.64 16.79
C PHE A 173 -8.02 3.07 16.55
N ALA A 174 -8.21 1.75 16.51
CA ALA A 174 -9.55 1.13 16.51
C ALA A 174 -10.42 1.56 17.70
N LYS A 175 -9.81 2.08 18.78
CA LYS A 175 -10.53 2.62 19.94
C LYS A 175 -10.97 4.09 19.76
N LEU A 176 -10.56 4.73 18.67
CA LEU A 176 -10.75 6.16 18.39
C LEU A 176 -11.42 6.33 17.00
N PRO A 177 -12.75 6.13 16.89
CA PRO A 177 -13.49 6.25 15.63
C PRO A 177 -13.28 7.57 14.85
N PRO A 178 -13.03 8.73 15.49
CA PRO A 178 -12.69 9.95 14.75
C PRO A 178 -11.39 9.87 13.95
N VAL A 179 -10.41 9.06 14.39
CA VAL A 179 -9.12 8.92 13.71
C VAL A 179 -9.26 8.22 12.38
N ALA A 180 -10.10 7.17 12.29
CA ALA A 180 -10.36 6.46 11.04
C ALA A 180 -10.92 7.39 9.96
N ARG A 181 -11.97 8.15 10.30
CA ARG A 181 -12.59 9.12 9.38
C ARG A 181 -11.65 10.26 8.99
N PHE A 182 -10.78 10.68 9.89
CA PHE A 182 -9.77 11.68 9.59
C PHE A 182 -8.70 11.12 8.63
N MET A 183 -8.27 9.87 8.85
CA MET A 183 -7.32 9.22 7.96
C MET A 183 -7.93 9.07 6.56
N GLU A 184 -9.14 8.52 6.42
CA GLU A 184 -9.84 8.42 5.13
C GLU A 184 -9.87 9.77 4.40
N LYS A 185 -10.27 10.85 5.08
CA LYS A 185 -10.43 12.17 4.45
C LYS A 185 -9.11 12.86 4.00
N TYR A 186 -8.01 12.64 4.71
CA TYR A 186 -6.76 13.38 4.47
C TYR A 186 -5.62 12.52 3.92
N ALA A 187 -5.75 11.19 4.00
CA ALA A 187 -4.76 10.25 3.49
C ALA A 187 -4.64 10.35 1.98
N GLU A 188 -5.75 10.28 1.24
CA GLU A 188 -5.76 10.19 -0.23
C GLU A 188 -4.90 11.26 -0.90
N LYS A 189 -5.16 12.55 -0.61
CA LYS A 189 -4.34 13.64 -1.19
C LYS A 189 -2.88 13.59 -0.77
N THR A 190 -2.62 13.28 0.50
CA THR A 190 -1.26 13.29 1.05
C THR A 190 -0.45 12.14 0.45
N VAL A 191 -1.03 10.94 0.41
CA VAL A 191 -0.46 9.74 -0.18
C VAL A 191 -0.25 9.93 -1.68
N GLY A 192 -1.22 10.53 -2.39
CA GLY A 192 -1.11 10.82 -3.82
C GLY A 192 0.10 11.70 -4.17
N ILE A 193 0.33 12.78 -3.40
CA ILE A 193 1.52 13.62 -3.58
C ILE A 193 2.81 12.82 -3.35
N ILE A 194 2.85 12.00 -2.30
CA ILE A 194 4.02 11.18 -1.99
C ILE A 194 4.30 10.16 -3.10
N TYR A 195 3.27 9.54 -3.67
CA TYR A 195 3.41 8.57 -4.76
C TYR A 195 3.98 9.21 -6.03
N ILE A 196 3.54 10.42 -6.38
CA ILE A 196 4.13 11.20 -7.47
C ILE A 196 5.61 11.49 -7.21
N LEU A 197 5.96 11.96 -6.01
CA LEU A 197 7.34 12.26 -5.65
C LEU A 197 8.24 11.02 -5.74
N ILE A 198 7.76 9.87 -5.25
CA ILE A 198 8.47 8.59 -5.34
C ILE A 198 8.66 8.17 -6.80
N GLY A 199 7.61 8.26 -7.63
CA GLY A 199 7.72 7.89 -9.04
C GLY A 199 8.67 8.79 -9.83
N ILE A 200 8.67 10.10 -9.56
CA ILE A 200 9.66 11.03 -10.11
C ILE A 200 11.07 10.67 -9.64
N MET A 201 11.26 10.35 -8.35
CA MET A 201 12.55 9.95 -7.81
C MET A 201 13.07 8.68 -8.53
N VAL A 202 12.22 7.68 -8.73
CA VAL A 202 12.57 6.47 -9.49
C VAL A 202 13.01 6.83 -10.91
N LEU A 203 12.24 7.65 -11.62
CA LEU A 203 12.58 8.09 -13.00
C LEU A 203 13.94 8.81 -13.08
N VAL A 204 14.29 9.59 -12.06
CA VAL A 204 15.56 10.35 -11.99
C VAL A 204 16.73 9.43 -11.65
N GLU A 205 16.59 8.59 -10.61
CA GLU A 205 17.67 7.70 -10.13
C GLU A 205 18.03 6.60 -11.14
N SER A 206 17.09 6.17 -11.99
CA SER A 206 17.34 5.14 -13.01
C SER A 206 17.98 5.67 -14.30
N GLY A 207 18.41 6.94 -14.36
CA GLY A 207 19.24 7.48 -15.46
C GLY A 207 18.48 7.96 -16.71
N THR A 208 17.16 8.11 -16.64
CA THR A 208 16.30 8.50 -17.78
C THR A 208 16.62 9.89 -18.32
N ILE A 209 16.89 10.85 -17.42
CA ILE A 209 17.11 12.25 -17.78
C ILE A 209 18.43 12.41 -18.54
N SER A 210 19.47 11.65 -18.18
CA SER A 210 20.76 11.69 -18.89
C SER A 210 20.73 11.06 -20.28
N HIS A 211 19.77 10.17 -20.57
CA HIS A 211 19.68 9.52 -21.88
C HIS A 211 18.79 10.29 -22.88
N PHE A 212 17.74 10.97 -22.41
CA PHE A 212 16.84 11.75 -23.28
C PHE A 212 17.22 13.24 -23.42
N ILE A 213 18.02 13.78 -22.49
CA ILE A 213 18.55 15.16 -22.55
C ILE A 213 20.03 15.17 -22.98
N GLY A 214 20.61 14.00 -23.28
CA GLY A 214 21.96 13.83 -23.83
C GLY A 214 21.96 13.67 -25.33
#